data_AF-A0A7S2H3X7-F1
#
_entry.id   AF-A0A7S2H3X7-F1
#
_cell.length_a   1.000
_cell.length_b   1.000
_cell.length_c   1.000
_cell.angle_alpha   90.00
_cell.angle_beta   90.00
_cell.angle_gamma   90.00
#
_symmetry.space_group_name_H-M   'P 1'
#
loop_
_entity.id
_entity.type
_entity.pdbx_description
1 polymer ?
#
loop_
_entity_poly.entity_id
_entity_poly.type
_entity_poly.pdbx_seq_one_letter_code
_entity_poly.pdbx_strand_id
1 'polypeptide(L)'
;RVTPPMREDADKTCFVVAGVLQPEECASLIVRCDAAGWAEAALEYGLGSGDLAGESVVRVGLRDSDRCMLFDEALARTLWDRLRTTISESAFSPLRPSKLNSCFRCLRYSQGQAGFAKHIDGRCVVDGEISRLTVQLYLNDGFEGGATRLCHADDAQDAGRGVDVIPR
;
A
#
# COMPACT_ATOMS: atom_id res chain seq x y z
N ARG A 1 12.49 -11.82 0.48
CA ARG A 1 12.93 -10.43 0.77
C ARG A 1 13.18 -9.75 -0.56
N VAL A 2 12.76 -8.50 -0.73
CA VAL A 2 13.00 -7.70 -1.93
C VAL A 2 14.06 -6.65 -1.57
N THR A 3 15.07 -6.51 -2.41
CA THR A 3 16.13 -5.50 -2.20
C THR A 3 15.65 -4.18 -2.81
N PRO A 4 15.58 -3.09 -2.04
CA PRO A 4 15.24 -1.78 -2.58
C PRO A 4 16.25 -1.33 -3.65
N PRO A 5 15.81 -0.61 -4.69
CA PRO A 5 16.67 -0.19 -5.80
C PRO A 5 17.68 0.90 -5.40
N MET A 6 17.36 1.68 -4.37
CA MET A 6 18.16 2.78 -3.84
C MET A 6 19.16 2.25 -2.80
N ARG A 7 20.43 2.63 -2.91
CA ARG A 7 21.48 2.19 -1.97
C ARG A 7 21.25 2.71 -0.54
N GLU A 8 20.71 3.92 -0.43
CA GLU A 8 20.28 4.55 0.83
C GLU A 8 19.16 3.78 1.54
N ASP A 9 18.46 2.90 0.83
CA ASP A 9 17.37 2.08 1.36
C ASP A 9 17.81 0.64 1.69
N ALA A 10 19.12 0.35 1.65
CA ALA A 10 19.63 -1.01 1.83
C ALA A 10 19.30 -1.63 3.20
N ASP A 11 19.09 -0.79 4.22
CA ASP A 11 18.66 -1.20 5.56
C ASP A 11 17.13 -1.29 5.71
N LYS A 12 16.36 -0.76 4.76
CA LYS A 12 14.90 -0.85 4.77
C LYS A 12 14.43 -2.29 4.58
N THR A 13 13.26 -2.56 5.15
CA THR A 13 12.62 -3.87 5.09
C THR A 13 11.57 -3.91 3.99
N CYS A 14 11.71 -4.86 3.07
CA CYS A 14 10.70 -5.18 2.06
C CYS A 14 10.66 -6.68 1.83
N PHE A 15 9.46 -7.27 1.84
CA PHE A 15 9.24 -8.69 1.60
C PHE A 15 7.89 -8.95 0.96
N VAL A 16 7.82 -10.05 0.21
CA VAL A 16 6.58 -10.59 -0.35
C VAL A 16 6.23 -11.83 0.45
N VAL A 17 4.98 -11.93 0.87
CA VAL A 17 4.43 -13.09 1.58
C VAL A 17 3.30 -13.66 0.73
N ALA A 18 3.44 -14.91 0.30
CA ALA A 18 2.41 -15.60 -0.47
C ALA A 18 1.39 -16.27 0.45
N GLY A 19 0.14 -16.41 -0.01
CA GLY A 19 -0.90 -17.13 0.71
C GLY A 19 -1.35 -16.48 2.02
N VAL A 20 -1.16 -15.16 2.15
CA VAL A 20 -1.66 -14.40 3.32
C VAL A 20 -3.18 -14.45 3.39
N LEU A 21 -3.84 -14.43 2.24
CA LEU A 21 -5.28 -14.65 2.06
C LEU A 21 -5.49 -15.83 1.11
N GLN A 22 -6.53 -16.62 1.36
CA GLN A 22 -7.01 -17.63 0.43
C GLN A 22 -7.83 -16.97 -0.70
N PRO A 23 -7.95 -17.60 -1.88
CA PRO A 23 -8.71 -17.05 -3.01
C PRO A 23 -10.15 -16.64 -2.64
N GLU A 24 -10.82 -17.42 -1.78
CA GLU A 24 -12.18 -17.14 -1.32
C GLU A 24 -12.23 -15.91 -0.39
N GLU A 25 -11.20 -15.69 0.42
CA GLU A 25 -11.07 -14.49 1.26
C GLU A 25 -10.87 -13.25 0.39
N CYS A 26 -10.03 -13.35 -0.65
CA CYS A 26 -9.83 -12.28 -1.63
C CYS A 26 -11.13 -11.93 -2.36
N ALA A 27 -11.84 -12.94 -2.89
CA ALA A 27 -13.12 -12.74 -3.57
C ALA A 27 -14.17 -12.10 -2.63
N SER A 28 -14.24 -12.56 -1.38
CA SER A 28 -15.15 -11.97 -0.38
C SER A 28 -14.81 -10.51 -0.08
N LEU A 29 -13.53 -10.13 -0.05
CA LEU A 29 -13.13 -8.74 0.15
C LEU A 29 -13.50 -7.86 -1.04
N ILE A 30 -13.36 -8.35 -2.26
CA ILE A 30 -13.77 -7.61 -3.48
C ILE A 30 -15.29 -7.32 -3.43
N VAL A 31 -16.12 -8.30 -3.11
CA VAL A 31 -17.58 -8.11 -2.97
C VAL A 31 -17.91 -7.03 -1.93
N ARG A 32 -17.19 -7.01 -0.81
CA ARG A 32 -17.35 -5.98 0.22
C ARG A 32 -16.93 -4.60 -0.26
N CYS A 33 -15.87 -4.51 -1.05
CA CYS A 33 -15.44 -3.25 -1.67
C CYS A 33 -16.49 -2.72 -2.65
N ASP A 34 -17.02 -3.59 -3.51
CA ASP A 34 -18.08 -3.23 -4.46
C ASP A 34 -19.34 -2.73 -3.72
N ALA A 35 -19.72 -3.39 -2.62
CA ALA A 35 -20.84 -2.98 -1.79
C ALA A 35 -20.60 -1.65 -1.04
N ALA A 36 -19.35 -1.36 -0.65
CA ALA A 36 -18.97 -0.09 -0.03
C ALA A 36 -19.00 1.09 -1.02
N GLY A 37 -18.88 0.80 -2.31
CA GLY A 37 -18.92 1.79 -3.38
C GLY A 37 -17.55 2.39 -3.69
N TRP A 38 -17.30 2.57 -4.98
CA TRP A 38 -16.04 3.11 -5.51
C TRP A 38 -16.19 4.59 -5.85
N ALA A 39 -15.14 5.37 -5.58
CA ALA A 39 -15.01 6.75 -6.02
C ALA A 39 -13.60 7.02 -6.53
N GLU A 40 -13.40 8.05 -7.35
CA GLU A 40 -12.08 8.46 -7.79
C GLU A 40 -11.16 8.71 -6.59
N ALA A 41 -9.95 8.16 -6.63
CA ALA A 41 -9.05 8.21 -5.49
C ALA A 41 -8.39 9.60 -5.34
N ALA A 42 -8.83 10.34 -4.33
CA ALA A 42 -8.21 11.61 -3.97
C ALA A 42 -6.86 11.45 -3.22
N LEU A 43 -5.99 12.43 -3.41
CA LEU A 43 -4.76 12.64 -2.63
C LEU A 43 -5.10 13.43 -1.37
N GLU A 44 -4.68 12.92 -0.21
CA GLU A 44 -4.86 13.59 1.07
C GLU A 44 -3.63 14.44 1.39
N TYR A 45 -3.82 15.74 1.55
CA TYR A 45 -2.76 16.69 1.88
C TYR A 45 -2.82 17.02 3.38
N GLY A 46 -1.75 16.67 4.11
CA GLY A 46 -1.66 16.92 5.54
C GLY A 46 -1.52 18.41 5.88
N LEU A 47 -1.66 18.76 7.16
CA LEU A 47 -1.60 20.15 7.63
C LEU A 47 -0.28 20.89 7.31
N GLY A 48 0.79 20.16 7.00
CA GLY A 48 2.09 20.71 6.58
C GLY A 48 2.27 20.90 5.07
N SER A 49 1.23 20.66 4.26
CA SER A 49 1.30 20.66 2.80
C SER A 49 1.10 22.04 2.14
N GLY A 50 1.37 23.13 2.88
CA GLY A 50 1.24 24.50 2.36
C GLY A 50 -0.21 24.85 2.03
N ASP A 51 -0.44 25.46 0.86
CA ASP A 51 -1.75 25.96 0.45
C ASP A 51 -2.82 24.87 0.31
N LEU A 52 -2.42 23.60 0.17
CA LEU A 52 -3.33 22.45 0.08
C LEU A 52 -3.56 21.77 1.44
N ALA A 53 -3.10 22.37 2.54
CA ALA A 53 -3.18 21.77 3.86
C ALA A 53 -4.62 21.43 4.26
N GLY A 54 -4.89 20.15 4.52
CA GLY A 54 -6.21 19.65 4.89
C GLY A 54 -7.14 19.34 3.71
N GLU A 55 -6.67 19.51 2.47
CA GLU A 55 -7.46 19.20 1.28
C GLU A 55 -7.39 17.72 0.87
N SER A 56 -8.45 17.27 0.22
CA SER A 56 -8.53 15.99 -0.49
C SER A 56 -8.82 16.29 -1.96
N VAL A 57 -7.85 16.04 -2.84
CA VAL A 57 -7.90 16.49 -4.25
C VAL A 57 -7.68 15.32 -5.20
N VAL A 58 -8.58 15.14 -6.16
CA VAL A 58 -8.41 14.20 -7.27
C VAL A 58 -7.42 14.79 -8.28
N ARG A 59 -6.33 14.07 -8.54
CA ARG A 59 -5.30 14.45 -9.53
C ARG A 59 -4.93 13.24 -10.37
N VAL A 60 -5.67 13.04 -11.47
CA VAL A 60 -5.54 11.89 -12.39
C VAL A 60 -4.09 11.69 -12.88
N GLY A 61 -3.34 12.76 -13.12
CA GLY A 61 -1.92 12.66 -13.53
C GLY A 61 -0.96 12.11 -12.46
N LEU A 62 -1.38 12.09 -11.20
CA LEU A 62 -0.62 11.49 -10.09
C LEU A 62 -1.20 10.16 -9.66
N ARG A 63 -2.52 10.03 -9.69
CA ARG A 63 -3.26 8.84 -9.30
C ARG A 63 -4.59 8.81 -10.01
N ASP A 64 -4.87 7.71 -10.68
CA ASP A 64 -6.12 7.53 -11.41
C ASP A 64 -6.89 6.26 -11.01
N SER A 65 -6.55 5.61 -9.90
CA SER A 65 -7.37 4.52 -9.35
C SER A 65 -8.72 5.00 -8.84
N ASP A 66 -9.65 4.06 -8.77
CA ASP A 66 -10.77 4.16 -7.85
C ASP A 66 -10.35 3.69 -6.45
N ARG A 67 -11.00 4.23 -5.43
CA ARG A 67 -10.80 3.89 -4.02
C ARG A 67 -12.14 3.70 -3.31
N CYS A 68 -12.18 2.70 -2.45
CA CYS A 68 -13.15 2.62 -1.36
C CYS A 68 -12.42 2.43 -0.03
N MET A 69 -13.12 2.65 1.08
CA MET A 69 -12.56 2.44 2.42
C MET A 69 -13.38 1.40 3.17
N LEU A 70 -12.70 0.40 3.73
CA LEU A 70 -13.29 -0.57 4.64
C LEU A 70 -12.68 -0.40 6.03
N PHE A 71 -13.53 -0.27 7.04
CA PHE A 71 -13.11 -0.32 8.43
C PHE A 71 -13.40 -1.71 8.98
N ASP A 72 -12.36 -2.48 9.31
CA ASP A 72 -12.50 -3.89 9.73
C ASP A 72 -11.41 -4.30 10.73
N GLU A 73 -11.72 -4.23 12.02
CA GLU A 73 -10.78 -4.63 13.06
C GLU A 73 -10.50 -6.13 13.08
N ALA A 74 -11.46 -6.96 12.68
CA ALA A 74 -11.32 -8.42 12.71
C ALA A 74 -10.36 -8.89 11.61
N LEU A 75 -10.50 -8.33 10.41
CA LEU A 75 -9.55 -8.56 9.31
C LEU A 75 -8.15 -8.07 9.69
N ALA A 76 -8.02 -6.87 10.26
CA ALA A 76 -6.74 -6.32 10.67
C ALA A 76 -6.02 -7.21 11.70
N ARG A 77 -6.75 -7.73 12.69
CA ARG A 77 -6.21 -8.67 13.68
C ARG A 77 -5.78 -9.98 13.04
N THR A 78 -6.61 -10.53 12.15
CA THR A 78 -6.31 -11.78 11.44
C THR A 78 -5.03 -11.64 10.59
N LEU A 79 -4.93 -10.56 9.82
CA LEU A 79 -3.74 -10.28 9.00
C LEU A 79 -2.51 -10.03 9.86
N TRP A 80 -2.65 -9.31 10.98
CA TRP A 80 -1.56 -9.11 11.93
C TRP A 80 -1.02 -10.45 12.46
N ASP A 81 -1.88 -11.36 12.88
CA ASP A 81 -1.47 -12.67 13.38
C ASP A 81 -0.73 -13.50 12.31
N ARG A 82 -1.14 -13.38 11.05
CA ARG A 82 -0.50 -14.04 9.90
C ARG A 82 0.85 -13.42 9.52
N LEU A 83 1.04 -12.11 9.74
CA LEU A 83 2.20 -11.36 9.25
C LEU A 83 3.24 -11.02 10.33
N ARG A 84 2.86 -10.96 11.61
CA ARG A 84 3.75 -10.43 12.67
C ARG A 84 5.10 -11.13 12.77
N THR A 85 5.19 -12.41 12.41
CA THR A 85 6.44 -13.18 12.46
C THR A 85 7.40 -12.86 11.31
N THR A 86 6.92 -12.23 10.23
CA THR A 86 7.78 -11.79 9.12
C THR A 86 8.40 -10.41 9.39
N ILE A 87 7.88 -9.68 10.38
CA ILE A 87 8.34 -8.34 10.74
C ILE A 87 9.45 -8.49 11.79
N SER A 88 10.66 -8.02 11.46
CA SER A 88 11.75 -7.97 12.44
C SER A 88 11.51 -6.84 13.43
N GLU A 89 11.22 -7.16 14.70
CA GLU A 89 11.02 -6.15 15.75
C GLU A 89 12.23 -5.21 15.90
N SER A 90 13.45 -5.74 15.76
CA SER A 90 14.67 -4.97 15.92
C SER A 90 14.84 -3.88 14.87
N ALA A 91 14.21 -4.02 13.70
CA ALA A 91 14.27 -3.01 12.63
C ALA A 91 13.51 -1.73 12.98
N PHE A 92 12.70 -1.72 14.04
CA PHE A 92 11.84 -0.60 14.42
C PHE A 92 12.22 0.05 15.75
N SER A 93 13.31 -0.36 16.40
CA SER A 93 13.78 0.22 17.66
C SER A 93 13.92 1.75 17.56
N PRO A 94 13.47 2.53 18.56
CA PRO A 94 12.96 2.11 19.87
C PRO A 94 11.46 1.76 19.90
N LEU A 95 10.76 1.85 18.75
CA LEU A 95 9.36 1.46 18.63
C LEU A 95 9.23 -0.07 18.58
N ARG A 96 8.00 -0.56 18.75
CA ARG A 96 7.66 -1.97 18.60
C ARG A 96 6.49 -2.12 17.65
N PRO A 97 6.57 -2.98 16.63
CA PRO A 97 5.41 -3.33 15.80
C PRO A 97 4.29 -3.88 16.69
N SER A 98 3.09 -3.29 16.62
CA SER A 98 1.98 -3.61 17.54
C SER A 98 0.77 -4.25 16.84
N LYS A 99 0.31 -3.66 15.73
CA LYS A 99 -0.90 -4.06 15.03
C LYS A 99 -0.93 -3.55 13.59
N LEU A 100 -1.90 -4.04 12.82
CA LEU A 100 -2.27 -3.46 11.52
C LEU A 100 -3.36 -2.38 11.69
N ASN A 101 -3.31 -1.32 10.88
CA ASN A 101 -4.38 -0.33 10.82
C ASN A 101 -5.67 -0.97 10.27
N SER A 102 -6.80 -0.75 10.95
CA SER A 102 -8.11 -1.32 10.58
C SER A 102 -8.82 -0.56 9.45
N CYS A 103 -8.30 0.59 9.03
CA CYS A 103 -8.79 1.36 7.88
C CYS A 103 -8.07 0.90 6.60
N PHE A 104 -8.70 -0.01 5.87
CA PHE A 104 -8.23 -0.52 4.58
C PHE A 104 -8.62 0.44 3.46
N ARG A 105 -7.61 0.87 2.71
CA ARG A 105 -7.78 1.69 1.49
C ARG A 105 -7.71 0.77 0.29
N CYS A 106 -8.86 0.30 -0.15
CA CYS A 106 -8.97 -0.65 -1.25
C CYS A 106 -8.92 0.10 -2.56
N LEU A 107 -8.10 -0.38 -3.50
CA LEU A 107 -7.85 0.27 -4.78
C LEU A 107 -8.30 -0.62 -5.92
N ARG A 108 -8.94 -0.02 -6.92
CA ARG A 108 -9.30 -0.69 -8.16
C ARG A 108 -8.71 0.07 -9.33
N TYR A 109 -8.09 -0.69 -10.23
CA TYR A 109 -7.53 -0.19 -11.47
C TYR A 109 -8.26 -0.87 -12.63
N SER A 110 -8.70 -0.06 -13.59
CA SER A 110 -9.35 -0.48 -14.83
C SER A 110 -8.37 -0.37 -15.99
N GLN A 111 -8.65 -1.07 -17.09
CA GLN A 111 -7.83 -0.97 -18.30
C GLN A 111 -7.72 0.49 -18.76
N GLY A 112 -6.49 0.94 -19.01
CA GLY A 112 -6.18 2.30 -19.46
C GLY A 112 -5.83 3.28 -18.34
N GLN A 113 -6.05 2.92 -17.07
CA GLN A 113 -5.52 3.69 -15.94
C GLN A 113 -4.00 3.47 -15.82
N ALA A 114 -3.25 4.56 -15.74
CA ALA A 114 -1.80 4.60 -15.66
C ALA A 114 -1.26 4.15 -14.29
N GLY A 115 -2.05 4.29 -13.23
CA GLY A 115 -1.71 3.81 -11.91
C GLY A 115 -1.47 4.93 -10.90
N PHE A 116 -0.43 4.75 -10.08
CA PHE A 116 0.00 5.75 -9.10
C PHE A 116 1.43 6.15 -9.43
N ALA A 117 1.66 7.43 -9.72
CA ALA A 117 2.98 8.00 -9.93
C ALA A 117 3.93 7.72 -8.75
N LYS A 118 5.24 7.79 -9.00
CA LYS A 118 6.28 7.57 -7.98
C LYS A 118 6.03 8.44 -6.75
N HIS A 119 5.97 7.81 -5.59
CA HIS A 119 5.71 8.49 -4.33
C HIS A 119 6.30 7.71 -3.14
N ILE A 120 6.28 8.35 -1.98
CA ILE A 120 6.52 7.72 -0.69
C ILE A 120 5.20 7.77 0.08
N ASP A 121 4.83 6.65 0.71
CA ASP A 121 3.62 6.58 1.51
C ASP A 121 3.65 7.57 2.69
N GLY A 122 2.50 8.19 2.93
CA GLY A 122 2.28 9.04 4.09
C GLY A 122 2.28 8.25 5.40
N ARG A 123 2.59 8.94 6.50
CA ARG A 123 2.47 8.39 7.85
C ARG A 123 1.10 8.75 8.42
N CYS A 124 0.47 7.80 9.10
CA CYS A 124 -0.72 8.05 9.92
C CYS A 124 -0.36 7.92 11.40
N VAL A 125 -0.90 8.81 12.23
CA VAL A 125 -0.85 8.70 13.69
C VAL A 125 -2.28 8.53 14.19
N VAL A 126 -2.53 7.46 14.93
CA VAL A 126 -3.85 7.13 15.48
C VAL A 126 -3.63 6.61 16.89
N ASP A 127 -4.29 7.21 17.88
CA ASP A 127 -4.26 6.78 19.29
C ASP A 127 -2.85 6.54 19.87
N GLY A 128 -1.90 7.39 19.49
CA GLY A 128 -0.50 7.30 19.94
C GLY A 128 0.36 6.28 19.17
N GLU A 129 -0.20 5.56 18.20
CA GLU A 129 0.54 4.68 17.29
C GLU A 129 0.86 5.40 15.98
N ILE A 130 1.98 5.03 15.34
CA ILE A 130 2.43 5.61 14.08
C ILE A 130 2.66 4.52 13.04
N SER A 131 2.18 4.71 11.81
CA SER A 131 2.51 3.79 10.72
C SER A 131 3.99 3.91 10.34
N ARG A 132 4.66 2.75 10.28
CA ARG A 132 6.06 2.61 9.87
C ARG A 132 6.25 1.63 8.71
N LEU A 133 5.23 0.82 8.41
CA LEU A 133 5.22 -0.15 7.34
C LEU A 133 3.91 -0.04 6.57
N THR A 134 4.01 -0.22 5.26
CA THR A 134 2.86 -0.44 4.38
C THR A 134 2.68 -1.94 4.17
N VAL A 135 1.45 -2.41 4.33
CA VAL A 135 1.04 -3.76 3.91
C VAL A 135 0.10 -3.58 2.72
N GLN A 136 0.53 -4.05 1.56
CA GLN A 136 -0.26 -4.07 0.34
C GLN A 136 -0.67 -5.50 0.02
N LEU A 137 -1.97 -5.70 -0.18
CA LEU A 137 -2.57 -6.99 -0.51
C LEU A 137 -3.05 -6.94 -1.94
N TYR A 138 -2.64 -7.90 -2.76
CA TYR A 138 -3.25 -8.15 -4.06
C TYR A 138 -4.45 -9.07 -3.86
N LEU A 139 -5.60 -8.67 -4.42
CA LEU A 139 -6.87 -9.39 -4.24
C LEU A 139 -7.31 -10.15 -5.50
N ASN A 140 -6.66 -9.89 -6.64
CA ASN A 140 -6.90 -10.58 -7.89
C ASN A 140 -5.61 -10.60 -8.75
N ASP A 141 -5.64 -11.42 -9.79
CA ASP A 141 -4.57 -11.62 -10.75
C ASP A 141 -5.15 -11.83 -12.17
N GLY A 142 -4.35 -12.35 -13.09
CA GLY A 142 -4.79 -12.68 -14.44
C GLY A 142 -4.85 -11.51 -15.42
N PHE A 143 -4.16 -10.41 -15.12
CA PHE A 143 -4.05 -9.23 -15.98
C PHE A 143 -2.60 -8.92 -16.36
N GLU A 144 -2.42 -8.16 -17.44
CA GLU A 144 -1.12 -7.65 -17.88
C GLU A 144 -0.86 -6.27 -17.23
N GLY A 145 0.37 -6.05 -16.74
CA GLY A 145 0.73 -4.83 -16.02
C GLY A 145 0.32 -4.85 -14.53
N GLY A 146 0.12 -3.67 -13.94
CA GLY A 146 -0.34 -3.51 -12.55
C GLY A 146 0.67 -3.94 -11.47
N ALA A 147 1.95 -4.07 -11.84
CA ALA A 147 3.01 -4.31 -10.87
C ALA A 147 3.19 -3.13 -9.90
N THR A 148 3.47 -3.43 -8.63
CA THR A 148 4.00 -2.41 -7.73
C THR A 148 5.49 -2.29 -7.98
N ARG A 149 5.89 -1.20 -8.62
CA ARG A 149 7.30 -0.91 -8.89
C ARG A 149 7.94 -0.22 -7.69
N LEU A 150 8.90 -0.89 -7.05
CA LEU A 150 9.83 -0.22 -6.15
C LEU A 150 10.83 0.56 -7.01
N CYS A 151 10.70 1.88 -6.98
CA CYS A 151 11.34 2.76 -7.96
C CYS A 151 12.71 3.25 -7.51
N HIS A 152 13.62 3.45 -8.47
CA HIS A 152 14.74 4.36 -8.30
C HIS A 152 14.25 5.81 -8.46
N ALA A 153 14.79 6.73 -7.65
CA ALA A 153 14.38 8.13 -7.66
C ALA A 153 14.69 8.84 -8.99
N ASP A 154 15.83 8.52 -9.59
CA ASP A 154 16.20 8.93 -10.95
C ASP A 154 15.54 8.02 -12.00
N ASP A 155 14.74 8.61 -12.90
CA ASP A 155 13.99 7.92 -13.96
C ASP A 155 14.87 7.18 -14.95
N ALA A 156 16.04 7.72 -15.30
CA ALA A 156 16.96 7.08 -16.23
C ALA A 156 17.52 5.77 -15.65
N GLN A 157 17.75 5.76 -14.34
CA GLN A 157 18.22 4.58 -13.61
C GLN A 157 17.08 3.60 -13.28
N ASP A 158 15.87 4.12 -13.07
CA ASP A 158 14.73 3.31 -12.69
C ASP A 158 14.42 2.24 -13.73
N ALA A 159 14.51 2.55 -15.03
CA ALA A 159 14.28 1.59 -16.10
C ALA A 159 15.11 0.30 -15.97
N GLY A 160 16.35 0.39 -15.46
CA GLY A 160 17.24 -0.76 -15.29
C GLY A 160 17.35 -1.30 -13.86
N ARG A 161 16.97 -0.50 -12.85
CA ARG A 161 17.20 -0.82 -11.43
C ARG A 161 15.94 -0.99 -10.60
N GLY A 162 14.81 -0.44 -11.06
CA GLY A 162 13.53 -0.59 -10.38
C GLY A 162 13.11 -2.05 -10.33
N VAL A 163 12.39 -2.41 -9.27
CA VAL A 163 12.01 -3.79 -8.98
C VAL A 163 10.50 -3.92 -8.98
N ASP A 164 9.98 -4.75 -9.89
CA ASP A 164 8.54 -5.01 -9.98
C ASP A 164 8.13 -6.12 -9.03
N VAL A 165 7.14 -5.83 -8.19
CA VAL A 165 6.41 -6.82 -7.39
C VAL A 165 5.10 -7.12 -8.11
N ILE A 166 5.05 -8.27 -8.77
CA ILE A 166 3.92 -8.68 -9.61
C ILE A 166 2.78 -9.24 -8.72
N PRO A 167 1.51 -8.85 -8.96
CA PRO A 167 0.33 -9.49 -8.37
C PRO A 167 0.30 -10.99 -8.69
N ARG A 168 0.04 -11.83 -7.68
CA ARG A 168 0.02 -13.29 -7.77
C ARG A 168 -0.97 -13.86 -6.78
#